data_AF-A0AAV6S1S5-F1
#
_entry.id   AF-A0AAV6S1S5-F1
#
_cell.length_a   1.000
_cell.length_b   1.000
_cell.length_c   1.000
_cell.angle_alpha   90.00
_cell.angle_beta   90.00
_cell.angle_gamma   90.00
#
_symmetry.space_group_name_H-M   'P 1'
#
loop_
_entity.id
_entity.type
_entity.pdbx_description
1 polymer ?
#
loop_
_entity_poly.entity_id
_entity_poly.type
_entity_poly.pdbx_seq_one_letter_code
_entity_poly.pdbx_strand_id
1 'polypeptide(L)'
;MMSPLAEQDGLTAVKLEDVAFKAGEQIYGSQGANPYEYLRQSCSIVIATMNKMATAMQEGEYDSERPQSKNPPPVDVRAAALRAEITDAEGLGLKLEDRETVIKELKKSLKIKGEELSEANIRLSLLEKKLDSSSKDADERVEKIQTRLDETQTLLKKKEKEFEETMDALQADIDQLESEKAELKQRINSQSKMTVDGLRGSSQPGIASIITGAEEQKGAMMSGAGSSSGVQVIDSPLLTQQIHAQRLCIKHLKNDNNRMKAEKMRAQLAALPPLHVTKLPSRDGGRPEVLSSALYRKTEQLLETLLQMSANMKVVDITGKSPVTPGGQLLEQTARLQSLRDTLDRLRDEVAEHVVNQQPGARVSSDFATFPSTLFVKVKEEKQGDAVLVGRVMVPCLRGQEQVHRLVMSQSQLHRVHSLLRN
;
A
#
# COMPACT_ATOMS: atom_id res chain seq x y z
N MET A 1 26.38 100.66 13.69
CA MET A 1 26.02 101.79 12.79
C MET A 1 25.36 101.20 11.56
N MET A 2 24.07 101.46 11.37
CA MET A 2 23.34 101.15 10.13
C MET A 2 22.73 102.45 9.64
N SER A 3 22.92 102.73 8.35
CA SER A 3 22.62 103.97 7.64
C SER A 3 21.14 104.39 7.76
N PRO A 4 20.80 105.69 7.65
CA PRO A 4 19.41 106.10 7.54
C PRO A 4 18.87 105.66 6.17
N LEU A 5 17.79 104.88 6.18
CA LEU A 5 17.06 104.54 4.97
C LEU A 5 16.23 105.77 4.56
N ALA A 6 16.55 106.29 3.37
CA ALA A 6 15.73 107.28 2.70
C ALA A 6 14.29 106.74 2.54
N GLU A 7 13.30 107.63 2.65
CA GLU A 7 11.93 107.37 2.21
C GLU A 7 11.97 107.02 0.72
N GLN A 8 12.12 105.73 0.40
CA GLN A 8 11.89 105.21 -0.93
C GLN A 8 10.41 104.84 -1.06
N ASP A 9 9.81 105.36 -2.13
CA ASP A 9 8.50 104.98 -2.64
C ASP A 9 8.22 103.48 -2.45
N GLY A 10 7.02 103.18 -1.93
CA GLY A 10 6.59 101.83 -1.60
C GLY A 10 6.83 100.84 -2.74
N LEU A 11 7.06 99.57 -2.37
CA LEU A 11 7.23 98.47 -3.33
C LEU A 11 5.99 98.40 -4.24
N THR A 12 6.22 98.47 -5.55
CA THR A 12 5.18 98.22 -6.57
C THR A 12 4.57 96.83 -6.37
N ALA A 13 3.25 96.68 -6.52
CA ALA A 13 2.51 95.43 -6.28
C ALA A 13 3.18 94.19 -6.90
N VAL A 14 3.68 94.30 -8.14
CA VAL A 14 4.38 93.22 -8.85
C VAL A 14 5.64 92.73 -8.13
N LYS A 15 6.42 93.64 -7.53
CA LYS A 15 7.62 93.27 -6.75
C LYS A 15 7.26 92.59 -5.43
N LEU A 16 6.10 92.92 -4.86
CA LEU A 16 5.61 92.29 -3.63
C LEU A 16 5.15 90.86 -3.92
N GLU A 17 4.47 90.63 -5.05
CA GLU A 17 4.08 89.30 -5.52
C GLU A 17 5.29 88.40 -5.79
N ASP A 18 6.33 88.92 -6.45
CA ASP A 18 7.58 88.17 -6.67
C ASP A 18 8.28 87.76 -5.37
N VAL A 19 8.28 88.63 -4.36
CA VAL A 19 8.83 88.32 -3.03
C VAL A 19 7.98 87.26 -2.32
N ALA A 20 6.65 87.36 -2.41
CA ALA A 20 5.73 86.37 -1.84
C ALA A 20 5.89 84.99 -2.52
N PHE A 21 6.12 84.95 -3.83
CA PHE A 21 6.39 83.72 -4.58
C PHE A 21 7.68 83.05 -4.11
N LYS A 22 8.77 83.81 -4.00
CA LYS A 22 10.05 83.31 -3.50
C LYS A 22 9.97 82.80 -2.06
N ALA A 23 9.27 83.52 -1.18
CA ALA A 23 9.07 83.08 0.20
C ALA A 23 8.22 81.80 0.29
N GLY A 24 7.17 81.70 -0.53
CA GLY A 24 6.34 80.50 -0.63
C GLY A 24 7.12 79.28 -1.12
N GLU A 25 7.93 79.43 -2.18
CA GLU A 25 8.81 78.35 -2.66
C GLU A 25 9.82 77.91 -1.62
N GLN A 26 10.37 78.84 -0.83
CA GLN A 26 11.35 78.54 0.23
C GLN A 26 10.74 77.72 1.37
N ILE A 27 9.49 77.97 1.75
CA ILE A 27 8.83 77.32 2.90
C ILE A 27 8.14 76.01 2.49
N TYR A 28 7.49 75.97 1.32
CA TYR A 28 6.67 74.82 0.88
C TYR A 28 7.35 73.95 -0.18
N GLY A 29 8.52 74.35 -0.70
CA GLY A 29 9.39 73.54 -1.56
C GLY A 29 8.85 73.19 -2.95
N SER A 30 7.69 73.73 -3.33
CA SER A 30 6.99 73.41 -4.58
C SER A 30 7.14 74.58 -5.56
N GLN A 31 7.76 74.36 -6.72
CA GLN A 31 7.91 75.42 -7.73
C GLN A 31 6.59 75.65 -8.48
N GLY A 32 6.15 76.90 -8.58
CA GLY A 32 5.04 77.29 -9.47
C GLY A 32 3.64 77.40 -8.87
N ALA A 33 3.43 77.23 -7.55
CA ALA A 33 2.10 77.40 -6.95
C ALA A 33 1.83 78.84 -6.49
N ASN A 34 0.57 79.28 -6.64
CA ASN A 34 0.14 80.64 -6.34
C ASN A 34 0.33 80.96 -4.83
N PRO A 35 0.95 82.11 -4.44
CA PRO A 35 1.12 82.52 -3.04
C PRO A 35 -0.16 82.50 -2.20
N TYR A 36 -1.31 82.78 -2.83
CA TYR A 36 -2.61 82.74 -2.16
C TYR A 36 -3.03 81.31 -1.78
N GLU A 37 -2.60 80.28 -2.54
CA GLU A 37 -2.86 78.88 -2.22
C GLU A 37 -2.01 78.39 -1.04
N TYR A 38 -0.77 78.87 -0.89
CA TYR A 38 0.05 78.57 0.30
C TYR A 38 -0.56 79.17 1.58
N LEU A 39 -1.07 80.40 1.49
CA LEU A 39 -1.76 81.01 2.61
C LEU A 39 -3.03 80.24 2.95
N ARG A 40 -3.81 79.83 1.94
CA ARG A 40 -5.01 79.01 2.12
C ARG A 40 -4.67 77.67 2.77
N GLN A 41 -3.64 76.98 2.30
CA GLN A 41 -3.18 75.71 2.86
C GLN A 41 -2.75 75.86 4.32
N SER A 42 -2.03 76.93 4.65
CA SER A 42 -1.63 77.25 6.02
C SER A 42 -2.82 77.49 6.93
N CYS A 43 -3.78 78.29 6.48
CA CYS A 43 -5.04 78.50 7.19
C CYS A 43 -5.81 77.19 7.35
N SER A 44 -5.85 76.31 6.35
CA SER A 44 -6.49 75.00 6.45
C SER A 44 -5.80 74.10 7.48
N ILE A 45 -4.48 74.12 7.58
CA ILE A 45 -3.72 73.38 8.61
C ILE A 45 -4.05 73.92 10.00
N VAL A 46 -4.09 75.24 10.17
CA VAL A 46 -4.46 75.88 11.44
C VAL A 46 -5.90 75.50 11.82
N ILE A 47 -6.86 75.57 10.90
CA ILE A 47 -8.25 75.19 11.13
C ILE A 47 -8.35 73.71 11.52
N ALA A 48 -7.66 72.81 10.82
CA ALA A 48 -7.67 71.38 11.14
C ALA A 48 -7.08 71.11 12.54
N THR A 49 -6.03 71.82 12.90
CA THR A 49 -5.37 71.68 14.21
C THR A 49 -6.26 72.24 15.33
N MET A 50 -6.90 73.40 15.11
CA MET A 50 -7.85 73.99 16.05
C MET A 50 -9.08 73.10 16.23
N ASN A 51 -9.60 72.49 15.16
CA ASN A 51 -10.73 71.57 15.26
C ASN A 51 -10.36 70.32 16.06
N LYS A 52 -9.18 69.73 15.84
CA LYS A 52 -8.70 68.61 16.67
C LYS A 52 -8.58 69.02 18.14
N MET A 53 -8.07 70.22 18.41
CA MET A 53 -7.95 70.74 19.77
C MET A 53 -9.33 70.97 20.40
N ALA A 54 -10.28 71.54 19.66
CA ALA A 54 -11.65 71.74 20.12
C ALA A 54 -12.36 70.41 20.41
N THR A 55 -12.17 69.39 19.56
CA THR A 55 -12.68 68.03 19.81
C THR A 55 -12.05 67.43 21.06
N ALA A 56 -10.72 67.47 21.18
CA ALA A 56 -10.03 66.97 22.38
C ALA A 56 -10.46 67.72 23.66
N MET A 57 -10.74 69.03 23.57
CA MET A 57 -11.30 69.82 24.68
C MET A 57 -12.72 69.38 25.02
N GLN A 58 -13.57 69.17 24.02
CA GLN A 58 -14.96 68.78 24.22
C GLN A 58 -15.12 67.34 24.72
N GLU A 59 -14.20 66.46 24.34
CA GLU A 59 -14.12 65.07 24.81
C GLU A 59 -13.41 64.95 26.18
N GLY A 60 -12.90 66.07 26.72
CA GLY A 60 -12.22 66.11 28.02
C GLY A 60 -10.81 65.51 28.02
N GLU A 61 -10.23 65.29 26.83
CA GLU A 61 -8.88 64.75 26.62
C GLU A 61 -7.78 65.83 26.67
N TYR A 62 -8.15 67.12 26.70
CA TYR A 62 -7.20 68.23 26.65
C TYR A 62 -6.44 68.46 27.98
N ASP A 63 -7.09 68.21 29.12
CA ASP A 63 -6.51 68.39 30.48
C ASP A 63 -6.01 67.08 31.10
N SER A 64 -6.16 65.96 30.41
CA SER A 64 -5.73 64.67 30.93
C SER A 64 -4.22 64.49 30.69
N GLU A 65 -3.40 65.01 31.62
CA GLU A 65 -2.07 64.44 31.89
C GLU A 65 -2.19 63.04 32.53
N ARG A 66 -2.99 62.16 31.92
CA ARG A 66 -2.91 60.73 32.19
C ARG A 66 -2.10 60.13 31.06
N PRO A 67 -0.99 59.41 31.33
CA PRO A 67 -0.35 58.64 30.28
C PRO A 67 -1.42 57.77 29.64
N GLN A 68 -1.61 57.91 28.31
CA GLN A 68 -2.54 57.07 27.56
C GLN A 68 -2.17 55.61 27.83
N SER A 69 -2.87 54.99 28.78
CA SER A 69 -2.83 53.57 29.00
C SER A 69 -3.44 52.94 27.77
N LYS A 70 -2.60 52.60 26.79
CA LYS A 70 -2.95 51.80 25.61
C LYS A 70 -3.50 50.41 25.98
N ASN A 71 -3.55 50.09 27.26
CA ASN A 71 -4.07 48.85 27.77
C ASN A 71 -5.54 49.03 28.17
N PRO A 72 -6.46 48.25 27.57
CA PRO A 72 -7.86 48.27 27.95
C PRO A 72 -8.00 47.90 29.44
N PRO A 73 -9.03 48.44 30.14
CA PRO A 73 -9.30 48.13 31.54
C PRO A 73 -9.29 46.61 31.80
N PRO A 74 -8.77 46.15 32.95
CA PRO A 74 -8.73 44.71 33.28
C PRO A 74 -10.10 44.00 33.19
N VAL A 75 -11.20 44.73 33.41
CA VAL A 75 -12.58 44.23 33.26
C VAL A 75 -12.91 43.90 31.80
N ASP A 76 -12.47 44.74 30.86
CA ASP A 76 -12.72 44.54 29.43
C ASP A 76 -11.87 43.40 28.87
N VAL A 77 -10.62 43.28 29.34
CA VAL A 77 -9.75 42.13 29.02
C VAL A 77 -10.40 40.83 29.51
N ARG A 78 -10.94 40.82 30.74
CA ARG A 78 -11.63 39.65 31.29
C ARG A 78 -12.93 39.35 30.54
N ALA A 79 -13.72 40.36 30.18
CA ALA A 79 -14.94 40.18 29.40
C ALA A 79 -14.65 39.65 27.99
N ALA A 80 -13.59 40.14 27.34
CA ALA A 80 -13.14 39.64 26.04
C ALA A 80 -12.65 38.19 26.13
N ALA A 81 -11.88 37.84 27.16
CA ALA A 81 -11.45 36.46 27.40
C ALA A 81 -12.64 35.52 27.62
N LEU A 82 -13.62 35.93 28.43
CA LEU A 82 -14.84 35.13 28.65
C LEU A 82 -15.67 34.96 27.37
N ARG A 83 -15.81 36.03 26.56
CA ARG A 83 -16.51 35.93 25.27
C ARG A 83 -15.80 34.96 24.31
N ALA A 84 -14.46 35.03 24.25
CA ALA A 84 -13.68 34.09 23.46
C ALA A 84 -13.85 32.64 23.95
N GLU A 85 -13.84 32.42 25.26
CA GLU A 85 -14.06 31.08 25.85
C GLU A 85 -15.47 30.53 25.55
N ILE A 86 -16.50 31.38 25.60
CA ILE A 86 -17.87 30.99 25.23
C ILE A 86 -17.95 30.59 23.75
N THR A 87 -17.38 31.38 22.84
CA THR A 87 -17.36 31.06 21.41
C THR A 87 -16.58 29.78 21.11
N ASP A 88 -15.45 29.57 21.80
CA ASP A 88 -14.67 28.34 21.69
C ASP A 88 -15.45 27.12 22.19
N ALA A 89 -16.19 27.26 23.31
CA ALA A 89 -17.04 26.21 23.86
C ALA A 89 -18.20 25.85 22.91
N GLU A 90 -18.85 26.84 22.28
CA GLU A 90 -19.87 26.62 21.25
C GLU A 90 -19.29 25.88 20.03
N GLY A 91 -18.09 26.27 19.58
CA GLY A 91 -17.38 25.60 18.50
C GLY A 91 -17.01 24.15 18.81
N LEU A 92 -16.69 23.83 20.07
CA LEU A 92 -16.51 22.45 20.53
C LEU A 92 -17.84 21.68 20.57
N GLY A 93 -18.95 22.34 20.91
CA GLY A 93 -20.29 21.74 20.88
C GLY A 93 -20.69 21.24 19.50
N LEU A 94 -20.52 22.06 18.46
CA LEU A 94 -20.78 21.66 17.06
C LEU A 94 -19.92 20.47 16.63
N LYS A 95 -18.62 20.49 16.97
CA LYS A 95 -17.71 19.36 16.67
C LYS A 95 -18.14 18.09 17.40
N LEU A 96 -18.69 18.19 18.60
CA LEU A 96 -19.17 17.04 19.36
C LEU A 96 -20.43 16.46 18.69
N GLU A 97 -21.36 17.31 18.27
CA GLU A 97 -22.55 16.91 17.53
C GLU A 97 -22.20 16.21 16.19
N ASP A 98 -21.25 16.75 15.42
CA ASP A 98 -20.72 16.09 14.21
C ASP A 98 -20.11 14.72 14.51
N ARG A 99 -19.43 14.56 15.65
CA ARG A 99 -18.89 13.26 16.06
C ARG A 99 -19.99 12.29 16.46
N GLU A 100 -21.07 12.79 17.07
CA GLU A 100 -22.25 12.00 17.45
C GLU A 100 -22.99 11.46 16.21
N THR A 101 -23.14 12.28 15.15
CA THR A 101 -23.76 11.85 13.89
C THR A 101 -22.92 10.78 13.19
N VAL A 102 -21.60 10.99 13.08
CA VAL A 102 -20.67 10.00 12.53
C VAL A 102 -20.71 8.69 13.32
N ILE A 103 -20.77 8.75 14.66
CA ILE A 103 -20.92 7.54 15.50
C ILE A 103 -22.23 6.82 15.18
N LYS A 104 -23.35 7.53 15.03
CA LYS A 104 -24.65 6.94 14.69
C LYS A 104 -24.61 6.26 13.32
N GLU A 105 -23.97 6.87 12.33
CA GLU A 105 -23.79 6.29 10.99
C GLU A 105 -22.88 5.06 11.00
N LEU A 106 -21.74 5.15 11.70
CA LEU A 106 -20.83 4.00 11.87
C LEU A 106 -21.51 2.82 12.57
N LYS A 107 -22.34 3.08 13.59
CA LYS A 107 -23.14 2.04 14.25
C LYS A 107 -24.13 1.38 13.29
N LYS A 108 -24.82 2.15 12.44
CA LYS A 108 -25.71 1.61 11.41
C LYS A 108 -24.94 0.76 10.39
N SER A 109 -23.82 1.27 9.89
CA SER A 109 -22.97 0.54 8.94
C SER A 109 -22.41 -0.75 9.54
N LEU A 110 -22.02 -0.73 10.81
CA LEU A 110 -21.52 -1.91 11.52
C LEU A 110 -22.61 -2.99 11.64
N LYS A 111 -23.85 -2.60 11.93
CA LYS A 111 -24.98 -3.52 11.99
C LYS A 111 -25.24 -4.19 10.64
N ILE A 112 -25.27 -3.40 9.56
CA ILE A 112 -25.44 -3.92 8.19
C ILE A 112 -24.32 -4.89 7.83
N LYS A 113 -23.06 -4.52 8.11
CA LYS A 113 -21.91 -5.40 7.86
C LYS A 113 -21.96 -6.69 8.69
N GLY A 114 -22.50 -6.64 9.91
CA GLY A 114 -22.75 -7.83 10.74
C GLY A 114 -23.80 -8.76 10.12
N GLU A 115 -24.89 -8.19 9.60
CA GLU A 115 -25.93 -8.95 8.89
C GLU A 115 -25.39 -9.58 7.59
N GLU A 116 -24.65 -8.83 6.77
CA GLU A 116 -23.98 -9.34 5.56
C GLU A 116 -23.01 -10.50 5.87
N LEU A 117 -22.22 -10.37 6.95
CA LEU A 117 -21.29 -11.40 7.39
C LEU A 117 -22.06 -12.66 7.83
N SER A 118 -23.14 -12.49 8.59
CA SER A 118 -23.98 -13.62 9.02
C SER A 118 -24.58 -14.37 7.83
N GLU A 119 -25.03 -13.66 6.79
CA GLU A 119 -25.56 -14.26 5.56
C GLU A 119 -24.47 -14.99 4.78
N ALA A 120 -23.27 -14.40 4.68
CA ALA A 120 -22.11 -15.05 4.07
C ALA A 120 -21.72 -16.35 4.80
N ASN A 121 -21.75 -16.35 6.14
CA ASN A 121 -21.48 -17.55 6.95
C ASN A 121 -22.53 -18.66 6.70
N ILE A 122 -23.81 -18.30 6.56
CA ILE A 122 -24.85 -19.28 6.22
C ILE A 122 -24.60 -19.87 4.82
N ARG A 123 -24.26 -19.02 3.83
CA ARG A 123 -23.91 -19.49 2.47
C ARG A 123 -22.70 -20.41 2.48
N LEU A 124 -21.67 -20.09 3.28
CA LEU A 124 -20.48 -20.91 3.43
C LEU A 124 -20.83 -22.28 4.03
N SER A 125 -21.59 -22.31 5.14
CA SER A 125 -22.02 -23.56 5.77
C SER A 125 -22.88 -24.43 4.82
N LEU A 126 -23.70 -23.81 3.97
CA LEU A 126 -24.46 -24.53 2.96
C LEU A 126 -23.56 -25.16 1.88
N LEU A 127 -22.53 -24.45 1.44
CA LEU A 127 -21.57 -24.95 0.46
C LEU A 127 -20.70 -26.07 1.04
N GLU A 128 -20.27 -25.95 2.29
CA GLU A 128 -19.56 -27.03 3.02
C GLU A 128 -20.42 -28.29 3.09
N LYS A 129 -21.69 -28.17 3.48
CA LYS A 129 -22.61 -29.32 3.51
C LYS A 129 -22.81 -29.95 2.13
N LYS A 130 -22.87 -29.15 1.06
CA LYS A 130 -22.97 -29.66 -0.32
C LYS A 130 -21.68 -30.36 -0.76
N LEU A 131 -20.53 -29.87 -0.30
CA LEU A 131 -19.25 -30.51 -0.54
C LEU A 131 -19.18 -31.86 0.18
N ASP A 132 -19.58 -31.92 1.44
CA ASP A 132 -19.60 -33.16 2.22
C ASP A 132 -20.55 -34.20 1.61
N SER A 133 -21.75 -33.79 1.19
CA SER A 133 -22.69 -34.70 0.50
C SER A 133 -22.13 -35.18 -0.82
N SER A 134 -21.55 -34.27 -1.63
CA SER A 134 -20.95 -34.64 -2.91
C SER A 134 -19.72 -35.54 -2.75
N SER A 135 -18.96 -35.39 -1.66
CA SER A 135 -17.82 -36.25 -1.33
C SER A 135 -18.31 -37.66 -0.99
N LYS A 136 -19.32 -37.78 -0.12
CA LYS A 136 -19.94 -39.07 0.21
C LYS A 136 -20.51 -39.77 -1.02
N ASP A 137 -21.23 -39.05 -1.88
CA ASP A 137 -21.76 -39.60 -3.14
C ASP A 137 -20.65 -40.06 -4.09
N ALA A 138 -19.46 -39.45 -4.03
CA ALA A 138 -18.29 -39.90 -4.79
C ALA A 138 -17.68 -41.17 -4.19
N ASP A 139 -17.52 -41.21 -2.86
CA ASP A 139 -16.99 -42.37 -2.15
C ASP A 139 -17.89 -43.61 -2.34
N GLU A 140 -19.21 -43.46 -2.25
CA GLU A 140 -20.17 -44.53 -2.52
C GLU A 140 -20.09 -45.05 -3.97
N ARG A 141 -19.81 -44.17 -4.93
CA ARG A 141 -19.61 -44.58 -6.34
C ARG A 141 -18.32 -45.36 -6.51
N VAL A 142 -17.25 -44.94 -5.84
CA VAL A 142 -15.97 -45.67 -5.84
C VAL A 142 -16.16 -47.06 -5.25
N GLU A 143 -16.84 -47.16 -4.11
CA GLU A 143 -17.14 -48.45 -3.47
C GLU A 143 -17.95 -49.37 -4.39
N LYS A 144 -19.00 -48.86 -5.05
CA LYS A 144 -19.78 -49.62 -6.05
C LYS A 144 -18.97 -50.06 -7.26
N ILE A 145 -18.00 -49.27 -7.70
CA ILE A 145 -17.12 -49.65 -8.82
C ILE A 145 -16.13 -50.73 -8.35
N GLN A 146 -15.59 -50.60 -7.14
CA GLN A 146 -14.67 -51.57 -6.56
C GLN A 146 -15.33 -52.94 -6.39
N THR A 147 -16.56 -53.00 -5.85
CA THR A 147 -17.28 -54.27 -5.71
C THR A 147 -17.53 -54.94 -7.06
N ARG A 148 -17.95 -54.18 -8.08
CA ARG A 148 -18.11 -54.70 -9.45
C ARG A 148 -16.80 -55.20 -10.05
N LEU A 149 -15.69 -54.52 -9.78
CA LEU A 149 -14.36 -54.91 -10.25
C LEU A 149 -13.94 -56.25 -9.61
N ASP A 150 -14.15 -56.41 -8.32
CA ASP A 150 -13.82 -57.63 -7.59
C ASP A 150 -14.70 -58.81 -8.06
N GLU A 151 -15.99 -58.58 -8.28
CA GLU A 151 -16.92 -59.56 -8.86
C GLU A 151 -16.50 -59.99 -10.28
N THR A 152 -16.09 -59.05 -11.13
CA THR A 152 -15.62 -59.39 -12.49
C THR A 152 -14.28 -60.11 -12.49
N GLN A 153 -13.35 -59.75 -11.59
CA GLN A 153 -12.09 -60.47 -11.43
C GLN A 153 -12.28 -61.90 -10.94
N THR A 154 -13.20 -62.12 -10.00
CA THR A 154 -13.50 -63.48 -9.51
C THR A 154 -14.15 -64.34 -10.59
N LEU A 155 -15.07 -63.78 -11.38
CA LEU A 155 -15.65 -64.44 -12.56
C LEU A 155 -14.58 -64.79 -13.60
N LEU A 156 -13.66 -63.87 -13.89
CA LEU A 156 -12.57 -64.09 -14.84
C LEU A 156 -11.68 -65.25 -14.39
N LYS A 157 -11.22 -65.25 -13.13
CA LYS A 157 -10.40 -66.33 -12.56
C LYS A 157 -11.11 -67.68 -12.59
N LYS A 158 -12.42 -67.69 -12.32
CA LYS A 158 -13.22 -68.92 -12.41
C LYS A 158 -13.26 -69.43 -13.85
N LYS A 159 -13.43 -68.54 -14.84
CA LYS A 159 -13.42 -68.89 -16.25
C LYS A 159 -12.06 -69.39 -16.71
N GLU A 160 -10.97 -68.74 -16.30
CA GLU A 160 -9.60 -69.20 -16.56
C GLU A 160 -9.40 -70.62 -16.04
N LYS A 161 -9.83 -70.91 -14.81
CA LYS A 161 -9.78 -72.25 -14.23
C LYS A 161 -10.63 -73.28 -14.99
N GLU A 162 -11.87 -72.93 -15.38
CA GLU A 162 -12.73 -73.79 -16.20
C GLU A 162 -12.10 -74.11 -17.56
N PHE A 163 -11.43 -73.14 -18.19
CA PHE A 163 -10.69 -73.37 -19.44
C PHE A 163 -9.49 -74.30 -19.23
N GLU A 164 -8.73 -74.12 -18.16
CA GLU A 164 -7.56 -74.95 -17.86
C GLU A 164 -7.97 -76.40 -17.57
N GLU A 165 -9.02 -76.62 -16.77
CA GLU A 165 -9.60 -77.96 -16.54
C GLU A 165 -10.08 -78.61 -17.85
N THR A 166 -10.67 -77.83 -18.76
CA THR A 166 -11.12 -78.34 -20.07
C THR A 166 -9.93 -78.68 -20.98
N MET A 167 -8.86 -77.87 -20.95
CA MET A 167 -7.63 -78.12 -21.70
C MET A 167 -6.93 -79.39 -21.20
N ASP A 168 -6.86 -79.60 -19.89
CA ASP A 168 -6.29 -80.81 -19.29
C ASP A 168 -7.10 -82.06 -19.67
N ALA A 169 -8.43 -81.97 -19.66
CA ALA A 169 -9.30 -83.07 -20.09
C ALA A 169 -9.09 -83.44 -21.57
N LEU A 170 -9.02 -82.42 -22.45
CA LEU A 170 -8.74 -82.65 -23.88
C LEU A 170 -7.34 -83.24 -24.11
N GLN A 171 -6.35 -82.81 -23.33
CA GLN A 171 -5.00 -83.36 -23.42
C GLN A 171 -4.96 -84.83 -22.97
N ALA A 172 -5.69 -85.18 -21.90
CA ALA A 172 -5.84 -86.57 -21.46
C ALA A 172 -6.52 -87.45 -22.53
N ASP A 173 -7.55 -86.93 -23.20
CA ASP A 173 -8.21 -87.62 -24.32
C ASP A 173 -7.25 -87.84 -25.51
N ILE A 174 -6.41 -86.84 -25.83
CA ILE A 174 -5.38 -86.96 -26.86
C ILE A 174 -4.40 -88.09 -26.51
N ASP A 175 -3.86 -88.08 -25.29
CA ASP A 175 -2.89 -89.09 -24.84
C ASP A 175 -3.52 -90.50 -24.83
N GLN A 176 -4.79 -90.61 -24.43
CA GLN A 176 -5.53 -91.87 -24.48
C GLN A 176 -5.70 -92.36 -25.92
N LEU A 177 -6.14 -91.51 -26.85
CA LEU A 177 -6.27 -91.86 -28.26
C LEU A 177 -4.94 -92.25 -28.91
N GLU A 178 -3.83 -91.60 -28.52
CA GLU A 178 -2.49 -91.99 -28.96
C GLU A 178 -2.09 -93.36 -28.44
N SER A 179 -2.45 -93.70 -27.20
CA SER A 179 -2.21 -95.03 -26.62
C SER A 179 -3.03 -96.11 -27.32
N GLU A 180 -4.32 -95.86 -27.60
CA GLU A 180 -5.20 -96.78 -28.32
C GLU A 180 -4.73 -96.98 -29.77
N LYS A 181 -4.29 -95.90 -30.42
CA LYS A 181 -3.67 -95.96 -31.75
C LYS A 181 -2.39 -96.78 -31.73
N ALA A 182 -1.55 -96.64 -30.71
CA ALA A 182 -0.34 -97.43 -30.55
C ALA A 182 -0.67 -98.91 -30.32
N GLU A 183 -1.67 -99.22 -29.50
CA GLU A 183 -2.14 -100.58 -29.23
C GLU A 183 -2.73 -101.23 -30.49
N LEU A 184 -3.57 -100.52 -31.25
CA LEU A 184 -4.13 -101.01 -32.52
C LEU A 184 -3.02 -101.27 -33.54
N LYS A 185 -2.02 -100.38 -33.63
CA LYS A 185 -0.85 -100.58 -34.50
C LYS A 185 -0.05 -101.82 -34.08
N GLN A 186 0.07 -102.08 -32.78
CA GLN A 186 0.68 -103.30 -32.25
C GLN A 186 -0.16 -104.54 -32.57
N ARG A 187 -1.49 -104.48 -32.42
CA ARG A 187 -2.41 -105.57 -32.76
C ARG A 187 -2.35 -105.94 -34.24
N ILE A 188 -2.34 -104.94 -35.14
CA ILE A 188 -2.15 -105.15 -36.59
C ILE A 188 -0.81 -105.82 -36.86
N ASN A 189 0.28 -105.33 -36.26
CA ASN A 189 1.60 -105.96 -36.40
C ASN A 189 1.59 -107.43 -35.90
N SER A 190 0.89 -107.73 -34.81
CA SER A 190 0.78 -109.09 -34.29
C SER A 190 -0.15 -110.00 -35.11
N GLN A 191 -1.23 -109.48 -35.70
CA GLN A 191 -2.10 -110.23 -36.61
C GLN A 191 -1.45 -110.48 -37.96
N SER A 192 -0.58 -109.57 -38.44
CA SER A 192 0.19 -109.77 -39.67
C SER A 192 1.20 -110.93 -39.63
N LYS A 193 1.42 -111.57 -38.47
CA LYS A 193 2.26 -112.77 -38.33
C LYS A 193 1.50 -114.11 -38.51
N MET A 194 0.18 -114.11 -38.74
CA MET A 194 -0.62 -115.33 -38.95
C MET A 194 -1.22 -115.49 -40.36
N THR A 195 -0.80 -114.70 -41.34
CA THR A 195 -1.22 -114.88 -42.74
C THR A 195 -0.06 -114.66 -43.71
N VAL A 196 0.15 -115.72 -44.48
CA VAL A 196 1.18 -116.01 -45.47
C VAL A 196 1.25 -115.00 -46.63
N ASP A 197 2.49 -114.80 -47.09
CA ASP A 197 3.00 -114.35 -48.39
C ASP A 197 2.06 -113.66 -49.40
N GLY A 198 2.53 -112.51 -49.90
CA GLY A 198 2.01 -111.92 -51.12
C GLY A 198 2.50 -110.51 -51.46
N LEU A 199 3.76 -110.41 -51.90
CA LEU A 199 4.29 -109.45 -52.89
C LEU A 199 4.12 -107.92 -52.70
N ARG A 200 5.30 -107.27 -52.57
CA ARG A 200 5.77 -106.00 -53.21
C ARG A 200 4.70 -104.90 -53.44
N GLY A 201 4.76 -103.69 -52.89
CA GLY A 201 5.91 -102.88 -52.48
C GLY A 201 5.77 -101.49 -53.10
N SER A 202 5.56 -100.46 -52.26
CA SER A 202 5.85 -99.01 -52.42
C SER A 202 5.31 -98.25 -53.66
N SER A 203 4.87 -97.00 -53.65
CA SER A 203 4.90 -95.90 -52.67
C SER A 203 3.99 -94.77 -53.19
N GLN A 204 3.33 -94.05 -52.25
CA GLN A 204 2.68 -92.72 -52.34
C GLN A 204 1.46 -92.54 -53.27
N PRO A 205 0.40 -91.88 -52.76
CA PRO A 205 0.26 -90.40 -52.83
C PRO A 205 -0.15 -89.81 -51.45
N GLY A 206 0.11 -88.56 -51.09
CA GLY A 206 -0.18 -87.32 -51.83
C GLY A 206 -1.48 -86.72 -51.26
N ILE A 207 -1.34 -85.69 -50.45
CA ILE A 207 -2.34 -85.05 -49.57
C ILE A 207 -3.43 -84.26 -50.34
N ALA A 208 -4.58 -84.07 -49.64
CA ALA A 208 -5.59 -83.01 -49.76
C ALA A 208 -6.90 -83.28 -50.55
N SER A 209 -7.92 -83.67 -49.78
CA SER A 209 -9.20 -82.96 -49.58
C SER A 209 -9.82 -82.22 -50.78
N ILE A 210 -10.83 -82.87 -51.35
CA ILE A 210 -11.88 -82.28 -52.18
C ILE A 210 -13.11 -82.09 -51.29
N ILE A 211 -13.83 -80.98 -51.49
CA ILE A 211 -15.30 -80.81 -51.52
C ILE A 211 -15.73 -79.56 -50.73
N THR A 212 -16.67 -78.70 -51.11
CA THR A 212 -17.38 -78.25 -52.33
C THR A 212 -18.36 -77.17 -51.81
N GLY A 213 -18.73 -76.19 -52.62
CA GLY A 213 -20.02 -75.48 -52.52
C GLY A 213 -19.89 -73.99 -52.16
N ALA A 214 -19.95 -73.06 -53.12
CA ALA A 214 -21.19 -72.49 -53.71
C ALA A 214 -21.81 -71.45 -52.75
N GLU A 215 -21.79 -70.15 -53.12
CA GLU A 215 -22.94 -69.40 -53.66
C GLU A 215 -24.05 -69.25 -52.60
N GLU A 216 -24.61 -68.09 -52.24
CA GLU A 216 -25.01 -66.92 -53.03
C GLU A 216 -25.61 -65.87 -52.06
N GLN A 217 -25.64 -64.61 -52.52
CA GLN A 217 -26.70 -63.61 -52.38
C GLN A 217 -27.25 -63.09 -51.01
N LYS A 218 -27.15 -61.75 -50.93
CA LYS A 218 -28.20 -60.74 -50.64
C LYS A 218 -29.07 -60.86 -49.39
N GLY A 219 -29.11 -59.75 -48.63
CA GLY A 219 -30.26 -59.40 -47.80
C GLY A 219 -30.05 -58.07 -47.09
N ALA A 220 -30.76 -57.04 -47.52
CA ALA A 220 -30.68 -55.67 -47.03
C ALA A 220 -31.63 -55.43 -45.83
N MET A 221 -31.30 -54.38 -45.07
CA MET A 221 -32.21 -53.45 -44.37
C MET A 221 -33.02 -53.94 -43.15
N MET A 222 -32.75 -53.28 -42.01
CA MET A 222 -33.64 -52.31 -41.33
C MET A 222 -33.82 -52.56 -39.81
N SER A 223 -33.36 -51.56 -39.05
CA SER A 223 -33.90 -50.97 -37.81
C SER A 223 -34.55 -51.85 -36.74
N GLY A 224 -33.97 -51.82 -35.54
CA GLY A 224 -34.62 -52.17 -34.28
C GLY A 224 -33.84 -51.65 -33.09
N ALA A 225 -34.42 -50.71 -32.35
CA ALA A 225 -33.82 -50.03 -31.21
C ALA A 225 -33.56 -50.96 -30.01
N GLY A 226 -32.59 -50.58 -29.17
CA GLY A 226 -32.62 -50.89 -27.74
C GLY A 226 -31.68 -51.98 -27.23
N SER A 227 -30.41 -51.64 -27.04
CA SER A 227 -29.72 -51.84 -25.76
C SER A 227 -28.30 -51.32 -25.87
N SER A 228 -28.02 -50.28 -25.10
CA SER A 228 -26.70 -49.72 -24.87
C SER A 228 -25.79 -50.76 -24.22
N SER A 229 -25.16 -51.58 -25.05
CA SER A 229 -23.91 -52.24 -24.74
C SER A 229 -22.88 -51.13 -24.52
N GLY A 230 -22.63 -50.84 -23.24
CA GLY A 230 -21.61 -49.89 -22.83
C GLY A 230 -20.25 -50.41 -23.27
N VAL A 231 -19.72 -49.84 -24.34
CA VAL A 231 -18.28 -49.86 -24.62
C VAL A 231 -17.63 -49.18 -23.41
N GLN A 232 -17.07 -49.98 -22.50
CA GLN A 232 -16.23 -49.45 -21.44
C GLN A 232 -14.95 -48.92 -22.08
N VAL A 233 -14.95 -47.63 -22.36
CA VAL A 233 -13.74 -46.88 -22.69
C VAL A 233 -12.90 -46.87 -21.42
N ILE A 234 -11.89 -47.73 -21.37
CA ILE A 234 -10.84 -47.66 -20.36
C ILE A 234 -10.08 -46.36 -20.65
N ASP A 235 -10.35 -45.31 -19.86
CA ASP A 235 -9.57 -44.08 -19.92
C ASP A 235 -8.11 -44.44 -19.59
N SER A 236 -7.27 -44.47 -20.62
CA SER A 236 -5.85 -44.72 -20.47
C SER A 236 -5.30 -43.71 -19.43
N PRO A 237 -4.66 -44.14 -18.33
CA PRO A 237 -4.12 -43.24 -17.31
C PRO A 237 -3.18 -42.17 -17.88
N LEU A 238 -2.47 -42.53 -18.97
CA LEU A 238 -1.62 -41.63 -19.73
C LEU A 238 -2.42 -40.53 -20.44
N LEU A 239 -3.60 -40.86 -20.97
CA LEU A 239 -4.50 -39.90 -21.61
C LEU A 239 -5.06 -38.92 -20.57
N THR A 240 -5.44 -39.40 -19.37
CA THR A 240 -5.91 -38.53 -18.28
C THR A 240 -4.83 -37.56 -17.81
N GLN A 241 -3.59 -38.04 -17.68
CA GLN A 241 -2.44 -37.18 -17.35
C GLN A 241 -2.16 -36.16 -18.45
N GLN A 242 -2.25 -36.55 -19.72
CA GLN A 242 -2.11 -35.67 -20.86
C GLN A 242 -3.20 -34.58 -20.88
N ILE A 243 -4.45 -34.94 -20.63
CA ILE A 243 -5.57 -33.99 -20.53
C ILE A 243 -5.32 -33.00 -19.39
N HIS A 244 -4.82 -33.45 -18.24
CA HIS A 244 -4.49 -32.56 -17.12
C HIS A 244 -3.36 -31.57 -17.48
N ALA A 245 -2.27 -32.05 -18.08
CA ALA A 245 -1.17 -31.21 -18.53
C ALA A 245 -1.61 -30.18 -19.59
N GLN A 246 -2.43 -30.61 -20.55
CA GLN A 246 -3.00 -29.72 -21.57
C GLN A 246 -3.93 -28.67 -20.95
N ARG A 247 -4.77 -29.03 -19.99
CA ARG A 247 -5.62 -28.07 -19.26
C ARG A 247 -4.78 -27.02 -18.52
N LEU A 248 -3.66 -27.42 -17.91
CA LEU A 248 -2.73 -26.49 -17.26
C LEU A 248 -2.07 -25.54 -18.27
N CYS A 249 -1.62 -26.05 -19.42
CA CYS A 249 -1.07 -25.24 -20.50
C CYS A 249 -2.09 -24.24 -21.05
N ILE A 250 -3.34 -24.68 -21.27
CA ILE A 250 -4.43 -23.80 -21.71
C ILE A 250 -4.71 -22.71 -20.66
N LYS A 251 -4.71 -23.05 -19.36
CA LYS A 251 -4.85 -22.08 -18.28
C LYS A 251 -3.71 -21.04 -18.30
N HIS A 252 -2.46 -21.49 -18.48
CA HIS A 252 -1.31 -20.60 -18.60
C HIS A 252 -1.44 -19.65 -19.79
N LEU A 253 -1.73 -20.18 -20.98
CA LEU A 253 -1.95 -19.38 -22.19
C LEU A 253 -3.12 -18.40 -22.04
N LYS A 254 -4.20 -18.81 -21.40
CA LYS A 254 -5.34 -17.94 -21.09
C LYS A 254 -4.93 -16.80 -20.15
N ASN A 255 -4.14 -17.09 -19.12
CA ASN A 255 -3.63 -16.07 -18.20
C ASN A 255 -2.70 -15.09 -18.89
N ASP A 256 -1.79 -15.56 -19.76
CA ASP A 256 -0.91 -14.71 -20.56
C ASP A 256 -1.72 -13.83 -21.52
N ASN A 257 -2.69 -14.42 -22.23
CA ASN A 257 -3.55 -13.68 -23.14
C ASN A 257 -4.36 -12.60 -22.40
N ASN A 258 -4.87 -12.93 -21.21
CA ASN A 258 -5.55 -11.96 -20.35
C ASN A 258 -4.61 -10.85 -19.87
N ARG A 259 -3.36 -11.18 -19.49
CA ARG A 259 -2.34 -10.19 -19.11
C ARG A 259 -2.07 -9.22 -20.26
N MET A 260 -1.86 -9.73 -21.47
CA MET A 260 -1.59 -8.90 -22.66
C MET A 260 -2.81 -8.05 -23.03
N LYS A 261 -4.03 -8.63 -23.02
CA LYS A 261 -5.26 -7.87 -23.27
C LYS A 261 -5.50 -6.78 -22.23
N ALA A 262 -5.14 -7.03 -20.97
CA ALA A 262 -5.28 -6.08 -19.88
C ALA A 262 -4.10 -5.10 -19.77
N GLU A 263 -3.08 -5.20 -20.61
CA GLU A 263 -1.83 -4.42 -20.48
C GLU A 263 -2.09 -2.92 -20.55
N LYS A 264 -2.90 -2.46 -21.52
CA LYS A 264 -3.25 -1.03 -21.65
C LYS A 264 -3.98 -0.51 -20.42
N MET A 265 -4.95 -1.26 -19.91
CA MET A 265 -5.71 -0.91 -18.70
C MET A 265 -4.80 -0.88 -17.46
N ARG A 266 -3.91 -1.87 -17.33
CA ARG A 266 -2.93 -1.95 -16.26
C ARG A 266 -1.96 -0.76 -16.31
N ALA A 267 -1.48 -0.39 -17.49
CA ALA A 267 -0.60 0.75 -17.68
C ALA A 267 -1.30 2.08 -17.33
N GLN A 268 -2.56 2.25 -17.74
CA GLN A 268 -3.35 3.43 -17.38
C GLN A 268 -3.55 3.57 -15.87
N LEU A 269 -3.83 2.46 -15.17
CA LEU A 269 -3.95 2.48 -13.71
C LEU A 269 -2.59 2.71 -13.02
N ALA A 270 -1.52 2.09 -13.53
CA ALA A 270 -0.17 2.24 -12.99
C ALA A 270 0.44 3.64 -13.22
N ALA A 271 -0.03 4.37 -14.24
CA ALA A 271 0.36 5.75 -14.49
C ALA A 271 -0.22 6.74 -13.46
N LEU A 272 -1.26 6.34 -12.73
CA LEU A 272 -1.82 7.14 -11.64
C LEU A 272 -0.94 7.03 -10.40
N PRO A 273 -0.77 8.13 -9.62
CA PRO A 273 0.03 8.08 -8.40
C PRO A 273 -0.60 7.15 -7.35
N PRO A 274 0.21 6.35 -6.63
CA PRO A 274 -0.29 5.42 -5.63
C PRO A 274 -0.89 6.16 -4.43
N LEU A 275 -2.11 5.78 -4.05
CA LEU A 275 -2.79 6.35 -2.90
C LEU A 275 -2.33 5.68 -1.61
N HIS A 276 -1.60 6.42 -0.78
CA HIS A 276 -1.20 5.99 0.56
C HIS A 276 -2.09 6.69 1.58
N VAL A 277 -2.92 5.93 2.28
CA VAL A 277 -3.75 6.46 3.36
C VAL A 277 -2.93 6.50 4.64
N THR A 278 -2.78 7.69 5.22
CA THR A 278 -2.12 7.85 6.52
C THR A 278 -2.96 7.16 7.59
N LYS A 279 -2.34 6.34 8.43
CA LYS A 279 -2.99 5.81 9.63
C LYS A 279 -3.34 7.00 10.54
N LEU A 280 -4.61 7.42 10.50
CA LEU A 280 -5.11 8.42 11.45
C LEU A 280 -5.03 7.81 12.86
N PRO A 281 -4.57 8.56 13.87
CA PRO A 281 -4.61 8.08 15.24
C PRO A 281 -6.06 7.74 15.58
N SER A 282 -6.29 6.49 16.02
CA SER A 282 -7.59 6.08 16.52
C SER A 282 -7.98 6.99 17.70
N ARG A 283 -9.27 7.33 17.80
CA ARG A 283 -9.80 8.12 18.92
C ARG A 283 -9.62 7.43 20.28
N ASP A 284 -9.40 6.11 20.27
CA ASP A 284 -8.91 5.37 21.42
C ASP A 284 -7.41 5.64 21.53
N GLY A 285 -6.98 6.25 22.65
CA GLY A 285 -5.66 6.81 22.90
C GLY A 285 -4.47 5.84 22.93
N GLY A 286 -4.46 4.85 22.03
CA GLY A 286 -3.33 3.99 21.76
C GLY A 286 -2.15 4.82 21.29
N ARG A 287 -1.08 4.84 22.09
CA ARG A 287 0.22 5.38 21.69
C ARG A 287 0.61 4.78 20.33
N PRO A 288 1.15 5.59 19.38
CA PRO A 288 1.74 5.08 18.15
C PRO A 288 2.68 3.91 18.45
N GLU A 289 2.63 2.85 17.62
CA GLU A 289 3.54 1.68 17.66
C GLU A 289 5.03 2.07 17.68
N VAL A 290 5.33 3.28 17.19
CA VAL A 290 6.65 3.92 17.23
C VAL A 290 7.11 4.23 18.68
N LEU A 291 6.19 4.65 19.56
CA LEU A 291 6.47 4.99 20.97
C LEU A 291 6.55 3.78 21.91
N SER A 292 6.24 2.56 21.44
CA SER A 292 6.30 1.34 22.26
C SER A 292 7.61 0.56 22.10
N SER A 293 8.51 1.00 21.21
CA SER A 293 9.78 0.31 21.00
C SER A 293 10.75 0.50 22.17
N ALA A 294 11.56 -0.52 22.44
CA ALA A 294 12.56 -0.50 23.51
C ALA A 294 13.56 0.65 23.36
N LEU A 295 13.91 1.02 22.12
CA LEU A 295 14.80 2.15 21.81
C LEU A 295 14.23 3.50 22.24
N TYR A 296 12.92 3.72 22.05
CA TYR A 296 12.27 4.95 22.51
C TYR A 296 12.29 5.04 24.03
N ARG A 297 12.01 3.96 24.74
CA ARG A 297 12.10 3.92 26.22
C ARG A 297 13.52 4.20 26.72
N LYS A 298 14.54 3.58 26.10
CA LYS A 298 15.95 3.86 26.41
C LYS A 298 16.29 5.33 26.19
N THR A 299 15.79 5.93 25.10
CA THR A 299 16.01 7.34 24.76
C THR A 299 15.34 8.27 25.77
N GLU A 300 14.09 7.99 26.15
CA GLU A 300 13.33 8.76 27.13
C GLU A 300 13.99 8.71 28.52
N GLN A 301 14.39 7.51 28.97
CA GLN A 301 15.09 7.33 30.25
C GLN A 301 16.45 8.05 30.28
N LEU A 302 17.20 8.00 29.18
CA LEU A 302 18.49 8.69 29.07
C LEU A 302 18.29 10.21 29.08
N LEU A 303 17.31 10.71 28.33
CA LEU A 303 16.93 12.12 28.31
C LEU A 303 16.52 12.61 29.71
N GLU A 304 15.68 11.86 30.42
CA GLU A 304 15.26 12.19 31.79
C GLU A 304 16.48 12.26 32.74
N THR A 305 17.40 11.31 32.63
CA THR A 305 18.63 11.29 33.43
C THR A 305 19.52 12.51 33.15
N LEU A 306 19.68 12.88 31.87
CA LEU A 306 20.45 14.06 31.46
C LEU A 306 19.78 15.36 31.93
N LEU A 307 18.46 15.47 31.78
CA LEU A 307 17.70 16.63 32.25
C LEU A 307 17.83 16.77 33.77
N GLN A 308 17.65 15.69 34.52
CA GLN A 308 17.83 15.68 35.98
C GLN A 308 19.25 16.07 36.37
N MET A 309 20.28 15.61 35.65
CA MET A 309 21.66 16.02 35.92
C MET A 309 21.90 17.49 35.60
N SER A 310 21.38 17.99 34.47
CA SER A 310 21.53 19.39 34.06
C SER A 310 20.86 20.35 35.05
N ALA A 311 19.72 19.95 35.62
CA ALA A 311 18.99 20.75 36.60
C ALA A 311 19.60 20.70 38.02
N ASN A 312 20.32 19.61 38.37
CA ASN A 312 20.86 19.39 39.72
C ASN A 312 22.38 19.51 39.81
N MET A 313 23.02 20.30 38.95
CA MET A 313 24.46 20.56 39.04
C MET A 313 24.78 21.36 40.30
N LYS A 314 25.60 20.77 41.19
CA LYS A 314 26.07 21.40 42.43
C LYS A 314 27.56 21.71 42.33
N VAL A 315 27.94 22.86 42.87
CA VAL A 315 29.35 23.24 43.03
C VAL A 315 30.04 22.27 44.00
N VAL A 316 31.29 21.93 43.72
CA VAL A 316 32.13 21.04 44.54
C VAL A 316 32.33 21.65 45.93
N ASP A 317 32.13 20.85 46.98
CA ASP A 317 32.32 21.31 48.36
C ASP A 317 33.79 21.27 48.76
N ILE A 318 34.36 22.44 49.08
CA ILE A 318 35.74 22.62 49.56
C ILE A 318 35.83 22.79 51.08
N THR A 319 34.72 22.74 51.81
CA THR A 319 34.67 23.02 53.26
C THR A 319 35.21 21.88 54.13
N GLY A 320 35.53 20.73 53.53
CA GLY A 320 36.04 19.54 54.24
C GLY A 320 34.99 18.78 55.06
N LYS A 321 33.70 19.14 54.92
CA LYS A 321 32.58 18.47 55.59
C LYS A 321 32.08 17.22 54.84
N SER A 322 32.42 17.11 53.56
CA SER A 322 32.13 15.94 52.72
C SER A 322 33.17 14.84 52.95
N PRO A 323 32.76 13.55 52.99
CA PRO A 323 33.69 12.42 53.13
C PRO A 323 34.59 12.20 51.91
N VAL A 324 34.33 12.89 50.80
CA VAL A 324 35.07 12.74 49.53
C VAL A 324 35.89 13.99 49.26
N THR A 325 37.15 13.81 48.82
CA THR A 325 38.03 14.93 48.44
C THR A 325 37.41 15.78 47.33
N PRO A 326 37.64 17.11 47.30
CA PRO A 326 37.11 17.97 46.25
C PRO A 326 37.48 17.50 44.83
N GLY A 327 38.71 17.03 44.64
CA GLY A 327 39.16 16.42 43.38
C GLY A 327 38.43 15.11 43.05
N GLY A 328 38.12 14.29 44.05
CA GLY A 328 37.33 13.07 43.89
C GLY A 328 35.88 13.34 43.47
N GLN A 329 35.23 14.36 44.06
CA GLN A 329 33.87 14.76 43.70
C GLN A 329 33.81 15.26 42.24
N LEU A 330 34.79 16.07 41.82
CA LEU A 330 34.86 16.55 40.42
C LEU A 330 35.13 15.41 39.44
N LEU A 331 36.01 14.47 39.82
CA LEU A 331 36.31 13.29 39.00
C LEU A 331 35.08 12.39 38.86
N GLU A 332 34.30 12.18 39.91
CA GLU A 332 33.06 11.42 39.88
C GLU A 332 32.01 12.07 38.95
N GLN A 333 31.82 13.39 39.06
CA GLN A 333 30.94 14.14 38.16
C GLN A 333 31.37 13.99 36.69
N THR A 334 32.68 14.10 36.42
CA THR A 334 33.25 13.98 35.07
C THR A 334 33.12 12.56 34.54
N ALA A 335 33.42 11.54 35.35
CA ALA A 335 33.29 10.13 34.97
C ALA A 335 31.83 9.76 34.68
N ARG A 336 30.88 10.29 35.46
CA ARG A 336 29.44 10.10 35.22
C ARG A 336 29.00 10.73 33.90
N LEU A 337 29.46 11.95 33.58
CA LEU A 337 29.18 12.58 32.28
C LEU A 337 29.79 11.80 31.12
N GLN A 338 31.02 11.30 31.27
CA GLN A 338 31.67 10.49 30.24
C GLN A 338 30.91 9.18 30.01
N SER A 339 30.47 8.50 31.06
CA SER A 339 29.66 7.29 30.97
C SER A 339 28.34 7.55 30.23
N LEU A 340 27.66 8.67 30.51
CA LEU A 340 26.43 9.05 29.80
C LEU A 340 26.67 9.41 28.34
N ARG A 341 27.80 10.03 28.02
CA ARG A 341 28.20 10.28 26.64
C ARG A 341 28.40 8.96 25.88
N ASP A 342 29.13 8.02 26.46
CA ASP A 342 29.39 6.72 25.83
C ASP A 342 28.09 5.92 25.61
N THR A 343 27.13 5.99 26.54
CA THR A 343 25.81 5.35 26.35
C THR A 343 24.97 6.06 25.29
N LEU A 344 25.04 7.39 25.20
CA LEU A 344 24.38 8.17 24.16
C LEU A 344 24.92 7.84 22.77
N ASP A 345 26.25 7.74 22.62
CA ASP A 345 26.88 7.41 21.34
C ASP A 345 26.46 6.02 20.85
N ARG A 346 26.41 5.01 21.74
CA ARG A 346 25.89 3.67 21.40
C ARG A 346 24.41 3.71 21.01
N LEU A 347 23.59 4.44 21.77
CA LEU A 347 22.16 4.56 21.49
C LEU A 347 21.91 5.28 20.16
N ARG A 348 22.71 6.29 19.82
CA ARG A 348 22.66 6.98 18.53
C ARG A 348 22.89 6.01 17.37
N ASP A 349 23.84 5.12 17.51
CA ASP A 349 24.15 4.13 16.47
C ASP A 349 23.03 3.06 16.37
N GLU A 350 22.48 2.57 17.50
CA GLU A 350 21.31 1.69 17.52
C GLU A 350 20.08 2.35 16.85
N VAL A 351 19.84 3.63 17.12
CA VAL A 351 18.74 4.40 16.51
C VAL A 351 18.99 4.60 15.01
N ALA A 352 20.23 4.89 14.61
CA ALA A 352 20.58 5.05 13.19
C ALA A 352 20.31 3.77 12.41
N GLU A 353 20.73 2.62 12.94
CA GLU A 353 20.46 1.31 12.36
C GLU A 353 18.96 1.01 12.31
N HIS A 354 18.23 1.27 13.40
CA HIS A 354 16.79 1.04 13.44
C HIS A 354 16.04 1.84 12.37
N VAL A 355 16.40 3.10 12.17
CA VAL A 355 15.77 3.98 11.16
C VAL A 355 16.05 3.49 9.73
N VAL A 356 17.24 2.94 9.47
CA VAL A 356 17.59 2.33 8.19
C VAL A 356 16.76 1.07 7.95
N ASN A 357 16.58 0.24 8.97
CA ASN A 357 15.82 -1.01 8.87
C ASN A 357 14.30 -0.81 8.69
N GLN A 358 13.75 0.30 9.20
CA GLN A 358 12.33 0.63 9.03
C GLN A 358 11.98 1.12 7.62
N GLN A 359 12.93 1.70 6.88
CA GLN A 359 12.67 2.33 5.59
C GLN A 359 12.99 1.37 4.43
N PRO A 360 11.99 0.96 3.63
CA PRO A 360 12.22 0.13 2.46
C PRO A 360 13.22 0.80 1.48
N GLY A 361 14.26 0.08 1.08
CA GLY A 361 15.29 0.59 0.16
C GLY A 361 16.35 1.50 0.80
N ALA A 362 16.29 1.76 2.11
CA ALA A 362 17.29 2.59 2.80
C ALA A 362 18.61 1.87 3.11
N ARG A 363 18.66 0.54 2.97
CA ARG A 363 19.84 -0.30 3.27
C ARG A 363 20.55 -0.80 2.03
N VAL A 364 21.86 -1.00 2.13
CA VAL A 364 22.66 -1.74 1.14
C VAL A 364 22.55 -3.25 1.43
N SER A 365 22.64 -4.09 0.40
CA SER A 365 22.69 -5.55 0.59
C SER A 365 24.07 -5.94 1.12
N SER A 366 24.13 -6.48 2.34
CA SER A 366 25.37 -6.92 2.99
C SER A 366 25.09 -8.09 3.96
N ASP A 367 26.05 -8.99 4.09
CA ASP A 367 25.88 -10.24 4.87
C ASP A 367 26.21 -10.09 6.36
N PHE A 368 27.06 -9.12 6.72
CA PHE A 368 27.63 -9.03 8.08
C PHE A 368 26.96 -7.98 8.97
N ALA A 369 26.57 -6.83 8.41
CA ALA A 369 26.04 -5.70 9.18
C ALA A 369 25.13 -4.83 8.32
N THR A 370 24.31 -4.01 8.96
CA THR A 370 23.41 -3.06 8.30
C THR A 370 24.17 -1.78 7.92
N PHE A 371 24.19 -1.44 6.63
CA PHE A 371 24.75 -0.17 6.16
C PHE A 371 23.69 0.68 5.44
N PRO A 372 23.62 2.00 5.73
CA PRO A 372 22.74 2.90 5.01
C PRO A 372 23.16 3.04 3.54
N SER A 373 22.17 3.10 2.65
CA SER A 373 22.36 3.42 1.24
C SER A 373 22.83 4.86 1.07
N THR A 374 23.71 5.10 0.11
CA THR A 374 24.24 6.45 -0.20
C THR A 374 23.12 7.44 -0.56
N LEU A 375 22.08 6.97 -1.27
CA LEU A 375 20.90 7.79 -1.60
C LEU A 375 20.13 8.18 -0.34
N PHE A 376 19.99 7.25 0.60
CA PHE A 376 19.27 7.49 1.84
C PHE A 376 19.97 8.53 2.72
N VAL A 377 21.30 8.48 2.80
CA VAL A 377 22.10 9.47 3.54
C VAL A 377 21.92 10.87 2.94
N LYS A 378 22.04 11.00 1.62
CA LYS A 378 21.83 12.29 0.91
C LYS A 378 20.44 12.86 1.14
N VAL A 379 19.40 12.02 1.06
CA VAL A 379 18.02 12.44 1.32
C VAL A 379 17.83 12.87 2.79
N LYS A 380 18.49 12.19 3.74
CA LYS A 380 18.45 12.58 5.15
C LYS A 380 19.11 13.95 5.39
N GLU A 381 20.24 14.21 4.75
CA GLU A 381 20.92 15.51 4.80
C GLU A 381 20.04 16.61 4.19
N GLU A 382 19.41 16.35 3.03
CA GLU A 382 18.50 17.31 2.39
C GLU A 382 17.27 17.60 3.26
N LYS A 383 16.71 16.57 3.93
CA LYS A 383 15.58 16.73 4.87
C LYS A 383 15.90 17.54 6.12
N GLN A 384 17.18 17.70 6.49
CA GLN A 384 17.55 18.58 7.60
C GLN A 384 17.48 20.06 7.19
N GLY A 385 17.51 20.36 5.89
CA GLY A 385 17.31 21.71 5.34
C GLY A 385 15.86 22.01 4.96
N ASP A 386 15.55 23.30 4.77
CA ASP A 386 14.32 23.73 4.08
C ASP A 386 14.40 23.36 2.58
N ALA A 387 13.26 23.29 1.90
CA ALA A 387 13.20 22.96 0.47
C ALA A 387 14.17 23.87 -0.33
N VAL A 388 15.00 23.26 -1.18
CA VAL A 388 16.01 24.00 -1.95
C VAL A 388 15.33 24.96 -2.92
N LEU A 389 15.69 26.25 -2.85
CA LEU A 389 15.18 27.26 -3.78
C LEU A 389 15.75 27.03 -5.18
N VAL A 390 14.90 26.60 -6.10
CA VAL A 390 15.29 26.32 -7.49
C VAL A 390 15.17 27.54 -8.40
N GLY A 391 14.28 28.49 -8.09
CA GLY A 391 14.09 29.69 -8.91
C GLY A 391 12.97 30.61 -8.43
N ARG A 392 12.74 31.69 -9.18
CA ARG A 392 11.69 32.68 -8.92
C ARG A 392 10.96 33.03 -10.22
N VAL A 393 9.63 33.03 -10.17
CA VAL A 393 8.78 33.47 -11.28
C VAL A 393 8.10 34.77 -10.86
N MET A 394 8.21 35.79 -11.72
CA MET A 394 7.56 37.09 -11.49
C MET A 394 6.28 37.15 -12.30
N VAL A 395 5.18 37.47 -11.62
CA VAL A 395 3.86 37.67 -12.25
C VAL A 395 3.52 39.16 -12.16
N PRO A 396 3.06 39.80 -13.25
CA PRO A 396 2.65 41.19 -13.21
C PRO A 396 1.55 41.43 -12.17
N CYS A 397 1.70 42.47 -11.35
CA CYS A 397 0.70 42.88 -10.35
C CYS A 397 0.65 44.41 -10.23
N LEU A 398 -0.45 44.93 -9.66
CA LEU A 398 -0.64 46.35 -9.39
C LEU A 398 0.32 46.81 -8.27
N ARG A 399 0.86 48.04 -8.39
CA ARG A 399 1.75 48.61 -7.37
C ARG A 399 1.06 48.65 -6.01
N GLY A 400 1.73 48.12 -4.99
CA GLY A 400 1.20 48.00 -3.62
C GLY A 400 0.50 46.67 -3.31
N GLN A 401 0.35 45.76 -4.29
CA GLN A 401 -0.20 44.41 -4.09
C GLN A 401 0.84 43.29 -4.29
N GLU A 402 2.12 43.60 -4.18
CA GLU A 402 3.20 42.63 -4.34
C GLU A 402 3.13 41.56 -3.23
N GLN A 403 2.99 40.29 -3.61
CA GLN A 403 3.00 39.17 -2.68
C GLN A 403 4.08 38.15 -3.08
N VAL A 404 4.78 37.63 -2.07
CA VAL A 404 5.78 36.57 -2.24
C VAL A 404 5.18 35.27 -1.74
N HIS A 405 4.99 34.32 -2.66
CA HIS A 405 4.53 32.98 -2.34
C HIS A 405 5.69 31.98 -2.44
N ARG A 406 5.89 31.19 -1.38
CA ARG A 406 6.82 30.05 -1.40
C ARG A 406 6.06 28.81 -1.83
N LEU A 407 6.34 28.34 -3.04
CA LEU A 407 5.71 27.14 -3.61
C LEU A 407 6.69 25.98 -3.56
N VAL A 408 6.31 24.90 -2.89
CA VAL A 408 7.07 23.63 -2.89
C VAL A 408 6.46 22.74 -3.96
N MET A 409 7.27 22.32 -4.92
CA MET A 409 6.83 21.54 -6.08
C MET A 409 7.68 20.29 -6.22
N SER A 410 7.08 19.19 -6.68
CA SER A 410 7.85 18.02 -7.10
C SER A 410 8.58 18.30 -8.42
N GLN A 411 9.61 17.51 -8.73
CA GLN A 411 10.33 17.60 -9.99
C GLN A 411 9.39 17.50 -11.22
N SER A 412 8.39 16.61 -11.18
CA SER A 412 7.43 16.45 -12.27
C SER A 412 6.52 17.67 -12.45
N GLN A 413 6.09 18.28 -11.35
CA GLN A 413 5.31 19.52 -11.39
C GLN A 413 6.16 20.69 -11.93
N LEU A 414 7.42 20.79 -11.53
CA LEU A 414 8.34 21.81 -12.03
C LEU A 414 8.57 21.66 -13.55
N HIS A 415 8.81 20.45 -14.05
CA HIS A 415 8.92 20.21 -15.50
C HIS A 415 7.64 20.62 -16.25
N ARG A 416 6.46 20.36 -15.67
CA ARG A 416 5.19 20.79 -16.26
C ARG A 416 5.09 22.30 -16.32
N VAL A 417 5.38 23.01 -15.23
CA VAL A 417 5.38 24.49 -15.22
C VAL A 417 6.37 25.03 -16.26
N HIS A 418 7.60 24.50 -16.29
CA HIS A 418 8.60 24.90 -17.27
C HIS A 418 8.12 24.68 -18.71
N SER A 419 7.45 23.55 -19.00
CA SER A 419 6.90 23.30 -20.33
C SER A 419 5.78 24.27 -20.72
N LEU A 420 4.97 24.71 -19.75
CA LEU A 420 3.89 25.67 -19.96
C LEU A 420 4.37 27.11 -20.10
N LEU A 421 5.54 27.44 -19.55
CA LEU A 421 6.15 28.76 -19.67
C LEU A 421 6.99 28.91 -20.95
N ARG A 422 7.31 27.78 -21.62
CA ARG A 422 8.12 27.76 -22.85
C ARG A 422 7.28 27.81 -24.12
N ASN A 423 6.01 27.38 -24.02
CA ASN A 423 4.98 27.59 -25.03
C ASN A 423 4.27 28.91 -24.74
#